data_AF-A0AAD1MXN8-F1
#
_entry.id   AF-A0AAD1MXN8-F1
#
_cell.length_a   1.000
_cell.length_b   1.000
_cell.length_c   1.000
_cell.angle_alpha   90.00
_cell.angle_beta   90.00
_cell.angle_gamma   90.00
#
_symmetry.space_group_name_H-M   'P 1'
#
loop_
_entity.id
_entity.type
_entity.pdbx_description
1 polymer ?
#
loop_
_entity_poly.entity_id
_entity_poly.type
_entity_poly.pdbx_seq_one_letter_code
_entity_poly.pdbx_strand_id
1 'polypeptide(L)'
;MSWIAQALFGVVWTVSGVAIGLGPPLSETGRGASSPLVGWALTAFGVYQIVLAFRRSVDPPGEPDRRPAHASGRAPDRRTAIGIPVAFALCAAAGAGGIWWGIAAGRPTVMWFGVAMFSMVIAAYPSFVDMVRHRLRRR
;
A
#
# COMPACT_ATOMS: atom_id res chain seq x y z
N MET A 1 8.03 6.55 -8.12
CA MET A 1 7.65 7.06 -6.79
C MET A 1 8.88 7.75 -6.21
N SER A 2 8.78 9.03 -5.85
CA SER A 2 9.89 9.77 -5.23
C SER A 2 10.29 9.14 -3.89
N TRP A 3 11.55 9.29 -3.47
CA TRP A 3 11.99 8.83 -2.15
C TRP A 3 11.16 9.43 -1.01
N ILE A 4 10.75 10.71 -1.12
CA ILE A 4 9.89 11.38 -0.13
C ILE A 4 8.55 10.65 0.02
N ALA A 5 7.82 10.46 -1.09
CA ALA A 5 6.56 9.71 -1.09
C ALA A 5 6.72 8.28 -0.52
N GLN A 6 7.86 7.63 -0.76
CA GLN A 6 8.15 6.31 -0.19
C GLN A 6 8.41 6.34 1.32
N ALA A 7 9.15 7.33 1.81
CA ALA A 7 9.35 7.54 3.23
C ALA A 7 8.01 7.82 3.93
N LEU A 8 7.18 8.70 3.37
CA LEU A 8 5.84 9.01 3.90
C LEU A 8 4.94 7.77 3.92
N PHE A 9 4.94 6.98 2.84
CA PHE A 9 4.23 5.71 2.80
C PHE A 9 4.71 4.76 3.90
N GLY A 10 6.03 4.65 4.08
CA GLY A 10 6.62 3.86 5.17
C GLY A 10 6.18 4.35 6.56
N VAL A 11 6.15 5.67 6.79
CA VAL A 11 5.68 6.26 8.06
C VAL A 11 4.22 5.91 8.33
N VAL A 12 3.34 6.05 7.34
CA VAL A 12 1.92 5.68 7.48
C VAL A 12 1.77 4.21 7.85
N TRP A 13 2.54 3.32 7.23
CA TRP A 13 2.53 1.89 7.52
C TRP A 13 3.07 1.57 8.92
N THR A 14 4.14 2.24 9.35
CA THR A 14 4.69 2.09 10.69
C THR A 14 3.69 2.53 11.75
N VAL A 15 3.11 3.72 11.62
CA VAL A 15 2.13 4.26 12.58
C VAL A 15 0.88 3.37 12.63
N SER A 16 0.36 2.96 11.47
CA SER A 16 -0.80 2.07 11.40
C SER A 16 -0.50 0.70 12.02
N GLY A 17 0.68 0.15 11.76
CA GLY A 17 1.13 -1.13 12.32
C GLY A 17 1.26 -1.09 13.83
N VAL A 18 1.87 -0.04 14.38
CA VAL A 18 1.96 0.18 15.84
C VAL A 18 0.56 0.32 16.45
N ALA A 19 -0.31 1.13 15.84
CA ALA A 19 -1.67 1.32 16.34
C ALA A 19 -2.49 0.02 16.30
N ILE A 20 -2.29 -0.83 15.30
CA ILE A 20 -2.92 -2.15 15.22
C ILE A 20 -2.32 -3.11 16.24
N GLY A 21 -0.99 -3.12 16.40
CA GLY A 21 -0.27 -4.04 17.26
C GLY A 21 -0.52 -3.80 18.76
N LEU A 22 -0.76 -2.55 19.14
CA LEU A 22 -1.11 -2.13 20.50
C LEU A 22 -2.63 -2.03 20.72
N GLY A 23 -3.42 -2.13 19.65
CA GLY A 23 -4.88 -2.03 19.72
C GLY A 23 -5.51 -3.28 20.34
N PRO A 24 -6.71 -3.15 20.94
CA PRO A 24 -7.43 -4.30 21.45
C PRO A 24 -7.78 -5.26 20.31
N PRO A 25 -7.73 -6.59 20.55
CA PRO A 25 -8.09 -7.58 19.54
C PRO A 25 -9.57 -7.44 19.14
N LEU A 26 -9.85 -7.56 17.83
CA LEU A 26 -11.19 -7.44 17.24
C LEU A 26 -12.06 -8.69 17.43
N SER A 27 -11.49 -9.78 17.94
CA SER A 27 -12.19 -11.02 18.25
C SER A 27 -11.74 -11.56 19.61
N GLU A 28 -12.66 -12.18 20.35
CA GLU A 28 -12.39 -12.84 21.63
C GLU A 28 -11.37 -13.99 21.50
N THR A 29 -11.17 -14.51 20.28
CA THR A 29 -10.19 -15.55 19.96
C THR A 29 -8.82 -15.01 19.55
N GLY A 30 -8.65 -13.69 19.43
CA GLY A 30 -7.38 -13.04 19.03
C GLY A 30 -6.93 -13.32 17.59
N ARG A 31 -7.72 -14.04 16.79
CA ARG A 31 -7.40 -14.41 15.40
C ARG A 31 -7.94 -13.36 14.43
N GLY A 32 -7.07 -12.71 13.65
CA GLY A 32 -7.44 -11.78 12.58
C GLY A 32 -6.50 -10.58 12.40
N ALA A 33 -6.97 -9.56 11.67
CA ALA A 33 -6.27 -8.29 11.36
C ALA A 33 -5.90 -7.44 12.60
N SER A 34 -6.34 -7.86 13.77
CA SER A 34 -6.04 -7.29 15.09
C SER A 34 -5.11 -8.15 15.93
N SER A 35 -4.46 -9.14 15.30
CA SER A 35 -3.40 -9.87 15.99
C SER A 35 -2.17 -8.96 16.10
N PRO A 36 -1.51 -8.92 17.27
CA PRO A 36 -0.27 -8.15 17.45
C PRO A 36 0.76 -8.46 16.35
N LEU A 37 0.80 -9.71 15.89
CA LEU A 37 1.69 -10.16 14.82
C LEU A 37 1.46 -9.42 13.49
N VAL A 38 0.20 -9.18 13.10
CA VAL A 38 -0.11 -8.40 11.88
C VAL A 38 0.34 -6.94 12.05
N GLY A 39 0.10 -6.34 13.22
CA GLY A 39 0.57 -4.99 13.54
C GLY A 39 2.09 -4.86 13.44
N TRP A 40 2.84 -5.80 14.03
CA TRP A 40 4.30 -5.80 13.96
C TRP A 40 4.84 -6.07 12.56
N ALA A 41 4.19 -6.93 11.77
CA ALA A 41 4.55 -7.14 10.37
C ALA A 41 4.36 -5.87 9.53
N LEU A 42 3.25 -5.14 9.73
CA LEU A 42 3.00 -3.84 9.12
C LEU A 42 4.09 -2.82 9.51
N THR A 43 4.44 -2.77 10.80
CA THR A 43 5.51 -1.90 11.32
C THR A 43 6.86 -2.21 10.68
N ALA A 44 7.27 -3.48 10.65
CA ALA A 44 8.52 -3.91 10.06
C ALA A 44 8.59 -3.56 8.56
N PHE A 45 7.48 -3.74 7.84
CA PHE A 45 7.39 -3.33 6.44
C PHE A 45 7.48 -1.81 6.25
N GLY A 46 6.83 -1.02 7.12
CA GLY A 46 6.94 0.43 7.11
C GLY A 46 8.38 0.92 7.33
N VAL A 47 9.08 0.36 8.33
CA VAL A 47 10.50 0.64 8.59
C VAL A 47 11.37 0.26 7.41
N TYR A 48 11.15 -0.91 6.81
CA TYR A 48 11.85 -1.32 5.60
C TYR A 48 11.68 -0.30 4.46
N GLN A 49 10.46 0.21 4.25
CA GLN A 49 10.20 1.20 3.22
C GLN A 49 10.88 2.55 3.49
N ILE A 50 10.96 2.97 4.76
CA ILE A 50 11.71 4.17 5.17
C ILE A 50 13.20 3.99 4.86
N VAL A 51 13.79 2.87 5.27
CA VAL A 51 15.22 2.57 5.00
C VAL A 51 15.49 2.53 3.50
N LEU A 52 14.62 1.88 2.73
CA LEU A 52 14.76 1.81 1.27
C LEU A 52 14.62 3.19 0.60
N ALA A 53 13.74 4.04 1.11
CA ALA A 53 13.60 5.42 0.63
C ALA A 53 14.87 6.24 0.84
N PHE A 54 15.44 6.21 2.05
CA PHE A 54 16.68 6.93 2.35
C PHE A 54 17.89 6.35 1.60
N ARG A 55 17.95 5.04 1.39
CA ARG A 55 18.97 4.45 0.51
C ARG A 55 18.89 5.02 -0.91
N ARG A 56 17.69 5.20 -1.46
CA ARG A 56 17.47 5.82 -2.78
C ARG A 56 17.79 7.32 -2.82
N SER A 57 17.78 8.03 -1.68
CA SER A 57 18.21 9.43 -1.65
C SER A 57 19.73 9.58 -1.63
N VAL A 58 20.45 8.61 -1.04
CA VAL A 58 21.91 8.59 -0.98
C VAL A 58 22.52 8.01 -2.27
N ASP A 59 22.00 6.87 -2.71
CA ASP A 59 22.36 6.21 -3.97
C ASP A 59 21.13 6.18 -4.89
N PRO A 60 20.85 7.27 -5.62
CA PRO A 60 19.78 7.25 -6.60
C PRO A 60 20.08 6.18 -7.66
N PRO A 61 19.11 5.31 -7.99
CA PRO A 61 19.31 4.30 -9.02
C PRO A 61 19.71 4.98 -10.33
N GLY A 62 20.78 4.49 -10.95
CA GLY A 62 21.21 4.94 -12.28
C GLY A 62 20.07 4.78 -13.28
N GLU A 63 19.81 5.84 -14.04
CA GLU A 63 18.76 6.00 -15.07
C GLU A 63 17.31 6.10 -14.54
N PRO A 64 16.78 7.34 -14.35
CA PRO A 64 15.38 7.58 -14.00
C PRO A 64 14.38 7.11 -15.07
N ASP A 65 14.80 7.02 -16.34
CA ASP A 65 13.96 6.68 -17.48
C ASP A 65 13.86 5.18 -17.77
N ARG A 66 14.73 4.36 -17.17
CA ARG A 66 14.69 2.92 -17.36
C ARG A 66 13.72 2.28 -16.38
N ARG A 67 12.43 2.64 -16.45
CA ARG A 67 11.37 1.80 -15.88
C ARG A 67 11.42 0.47 -16.63
N PRO A 68 11.80 -0.65 -15.99
CA PRO A 68 11.73 -1.92 -16.68
C PRO A 68 10.26 -2.23 -16.97
N ALA A 69 9.90 -2.24 -18.26
CA ALA A 69 8.66 -2.80 -18.74
C ALA A 69 8.72 -4.32 -18.50
N HIS A 70 8.38 -4.74 -17.28
CA HIS A 70 8.69 -6.05 -16.72
C HIS A 70 10.21 -6.38 -16.71
N ALA A 71 10.70 -6.99 -15.63
CA ALA A 71 12.06 -7.54 -15.61
C ALA A 71 12.30 -8.58 -16.73
N SER A 72 11.23 -9.11 -17.32
CA SER A 72 11.23 -10.09 -18.41
C SER A 72 11.06 -9.49 -19.81
N GLY A 73 10.81 -8.18 -19.97
CA GLY A 73 10.53 -7.56 -21.28
C GLY A 73 9.26 -8.06 -21.99
N ARG A 74 8.48 -8.95 -21.37
CA ARG A 74 7.21 -9.45 -21.94
C ARG A 74 6.14 -8.38 -21.84
N ALA A 75 5.30 -8.29 -22.87
CA ALA A 75 4.08 -7.49 -22.81
C ALA A 75 3.24 -7.88 -21.58
N PRO A 76 2.61 -6.92 -20.89
CA PRO A 76 1.81 -7.22 -19.71
C PRO A 76 0.72 -8.23 -20.05
N ASP A 77 0.76 -9.36 -19.36
CA ASP A 77 -0.21 -10.45 -19.53
C ASP A 77 -1.64 -9.93 -19.27
N ARG A 78 -2.65 -10.52 -19.94
CA ARG A 78 -4.07 -10.16 -19.78
C ARG A 78 -4.49 -10.18 -18.31
N ARG A 79 -3.90 -11.09 -17.53
CA ARG A 79 -4.12 -11.20 -16.08
C ARG A 79 -3.65 -9.96 -15.33
N THR A 80 -2.48 -9.42 -15.66
CA THR A 80 -1.96 -8.17 -15.08
C THR A 80 -2.82 -6.97 -15.49
N ALA A 81 -3.32 -6.97 -16.73
CA ALA A 81 -4.15 -5.90 -17.27
C ALA A 81 -5.49 -5.75 -16.54
N ILE A 82 -6.10 -6.83 -16.07
CA ILE A 82 -7.37 -6.79 -15.32
C ILE A 82 -7.11 -6.82 -13.82
N GLY A 83 -6.07 -7.53 -13.38
CA GLY A 83 -5.72 -7.69 -11.98
C GLY A 83 -5.35 -6.38 -11.29
N ILE A 84 -4.57 -5.51 -11.93
CA ILE A 84 -4.17 -4.23 -11.32
C ILE A 84 -5.39 -3.32 -11.06
N PRO A 85 -6.29 -3.06 -12.02
CA PRO A 85 -7.51 -2.28 -11.76
C PRO A 85 -8.41 -2.88 -10.69
N VAL A 86 -8.60 -4.21 -10.72
CA VAL A 86 -9.45 -4.90 -9.74
C VAL A 86 -8.83 -4.80 -8.34
N ALA A 87 -7.53 -5.06 -8.20
CA ALA A 87 -6.83 -4.92 -6.93
C ALA A 87 -6.90 -3.47 -6.41
N PHE A 88 -6.72 -2.48 -7.29
CA PHE A 88 -6.85 -1.06 -6.94
C PHE A 88 -8.24 -0.73 -6.40
N ALA A 89 -9.30 -1.18 -7.09
CA ALA A 89 -10.69 -0.97 -6.67
C ALA A 89 -11.00 -1.67 -5.35
N LEU A 90 -10.56 -2.92 -5.18
CA LEU A 90 -10.74 -3.67 -3.93
C LEU A 90 -10.00 -3.02 -2.76
N CYS A 91 -8.75 -2.58 -2.95
CA CYS A 91 -7.99 -1.85 -1.93
C CYS A 91 -8.65 -0.51 -1.58
N ALA A 92 -9.20 0.21 -2.56
CA ALA A 92 -9.93 1.46 -2.32
C ALA A 92 -11.21 1.23 -1.53
N ALA A 93 -12.01 0.23 -1.91
CA ALA A 93 -13.23 -0.13 -1.20
C ALA A 93 -12.93 -0.62 0.23
N ALA A 94 -11.91 -1.49 0.40
CA ALA A 94 -11.50 -2.00 1.70
C ALA A 94 -10.90 -0.89 2.59
N GLY A 95 -10.11 0.02 2.01
CA GLY A 95 -9.52 1.15 2.72
C GLY A 95 -10.58 2.14 3.21
N ALA A 96 -11.41 2.65 2.29
CA ALA A 96 -12.48 3.59 2.62
C ALA A 96 -13.54 2.97 3.54
N GLY A 97 -13.95 1.73 3.24
CA GLY A 97 -14.89 0.97 4.06
C GLY A 97 -14.35 0.67 5.45
N GLY A 98 -13.06 0.32 5.57
CA GLY A 98 -12.39 0.09 6.85
C GLY A 98 -12.28 1.36 7.70
N ILE A 99 -11.97 2.50 7.09
CA ILE A 99 -11.95 3.80 7.78
C ILE A 99 -13.35 4.13 8.30
N TRP A 100 -14.35 4.12 7.43
CA TRP A 100 -15.73 4.42 7.79
C TRP A 100 -16.24 3.50 8.90
N TRP A 101 -16.07 2.19 8.72
CA TRP A 101 -16.55 1.20 9.68
C TRP A 101 -15.79 1.28 11.01
N GLY A 102 -14.48 1.49 10.98
CA GLY A 102 -13.67 1.68 12.18
C GLY A 102 -14.11 2.89 13.00
N ILE A 103 -14.45 4.01 12.34
CA ILE A 103 -14.99 5.20 13.00
C ILE A 103 -16.39 4.93 13.56
N ALA A 104 -17.31 4.43 12.73
CA ALA A 104 -18.70 4.20 13.11
C ALA A 104 -18.86 3.18 14.24
N ALA A 105 -18.01 2.16 14.29
CA ALA A 105 -18.04 1.12 15.31
C ALA A 105 -17.16 1.42 16.54
N GLY A 106 -16.43 2.54 16.56
CA GLY A 106 -15.48 2.86 17.64
C GLY A 106 -14.30 1.89 17.73
N ARG A 107 -13.89 1.28 16.60
CA ARG A 107 -12.83 0.26 16.51
C ARG A 107 -11.59 0.85 15.85
N PRO A 108 -10.65 1.46 16.61
CA PRO A 108 -9.50 2.15 16.04
C PRO A 108 -8.59 1.21 15.22
N THR A 109 -8.48 -0.06 15.60
CA THR A 109 -7.71 -1.08 14.87
C THR A 109 -8.20 -1.26 13.42
N VAL A 110 -9.53 -1.26 13.20
CA VAL A 110 -10.13 -1.37 11.86
C VAL A 110 -9.89 -0.09 11.06
N MET A 111 -10.03 1.07 11.72
CA MET A 111 -9.76 2.36 11.10
C MET A 111 -8.33 2.44 10.58
N TRP A 112 -7.34 2.10 11.42
CA TRP A 112 -5.92 2.12 11.04
C TRP A 112 -5.57 1.10 9.96
N PHE A 113 -6.22 -0.07 9.97
CA PHE A 113 -6.11 -1.02 8.87
C PHE A 113 -6.64 -0.43 7.56
N GLY A 114 -7.79 0.26 7.62
CA GLY A 114 -8.34 1.00 6.49
C GLY A 114 -7.38 2.08 5.97
N VAL A 115 -6.75 2.86 6.87
CA VAL A 115 -5.73 3.87 6.52
C VAL A 115 -4.55 3.22 5.79
N ALA A 116 -4.02 2.10 6.30
CA ALA A 116 -2.92 1.38 5.66
C ALA A 116 -3.30 0.91 4.25
N MET A 117 -4.49 0.33 4.06
CA MET A 117 -4.97 -0.11 2.75
C MET A 117 -5.21 1.06 1.79
N PHE A 118 -5.80 2.15 2.28
CA PHE A 118 -6.06 3.34 1.47
C PHE A 118 -4.76 4.02 1.02
N SER A 119 -3.71 3.98 1.84
CA SER A 119 -2.39 4.49 1.46
C SER A 119 -1.80 3.77 0.25
N MET A 120 -2.09 2.47 0.05
CA MET A 120 -1.67 1.74 -1.15
C MET A 120 -2.29 2.31 -2.41
N VAL A 121 -3.55 2.74 -2.34
CA VAL A 121 -4.29 3.34 -3.45
C VAL A 121 -3.61 4.64 -3.87
N ILE A 122 -3.26 5.49 -2.91
CA ILE A 122 -2.54 6.74 -3.15
C ILE A 122 -1.17 6.46 -3.76
N ALA A 123 -0.42 5.49 -3.22
CA ALA A 123 0.90 5.13 -3.73
C ALA A 123 0.85 4.52 -5.14
N ALA A 124 -0.20 3.75 -5.46
CA ALA A 124 -0.39 3.10 -6.75
C ALA A 124 -1.03 4.01 -7.82
N TYR A 125 -1.61 5.14 -7.42
CA TYR A 125 -2.34 6.05 -8.29
C TYR A 125 -1.55 6.50 -9.54
N PRO A 126 -0.27 6.93 -9.45
CA PRO A 126 0.48 7.33 -10.64
C PRO A 126 0.62 6.21 -11.67
N SER A 127 0.93 5.00 -11.19
CA SER A 127 1.06 3.81 -12.04
C SER A 127 -0.26 3.43 -12.70
N PHE A 128 -1.37 3.58 -11.97
CA PHE A 128 -2.70 3.34 -12.50
C PHE A 128 -3.08 4.35 -13.61
N VAL A 129 -2.82 5.64 -13.38
CA VAL A 129 -3.06 6.69 -14.39
C VAL A 129 -2.21 6.48 -15.64
N ASP A 130 -0.93 6.14 -15.49
CA ASP A 130 -0.04 5.84 -16.62
C ASP A 130 -0.56 4.66 -17.46
N MET A 131 -1.05 3.62 -16.79
CA MET A 131 -1.63 2.44 -17.43
C MET A 131 -2.93 2.79 -18.20
N VAL A 132 -3.82 3.58 -17.60
CA VAL A 132 -5.08 4.01 -18.25
C VAL A 132 -4.77 4.89 -19.46
N ARG A 133 -3.86 5.86 -19.33
CA ARG A 133 -3.42 6.72 -20.44
C ARG A 133 -2.83 5.92 -21.60
N HIS A 134 -1.99 4.92 -21.31
CA HIS A 134 -1.42 4.05 -22.34
C HIS A 134 -2.49 3.25 -23.10
N ARG A 135 -3.54 2.79 -22.42
CA ARG A 135 -4.66 2.09 -23.10
C ARG A 135 -5.48 3.00 -23.97
N LEU A 136 -5.76 4.22 -23.50
CA LEU A 136 -6.54 5.20 -24.25
C LEU A 136 -5.81 5.67 -25.51
N ARG A 137 -4.47 5.75 -25.50
CA ARG A 137 -3.66 6.12 -26.68
C ARG A 137 -3.47 5.01 -27.71
N ARG A 138 -3.72 3.74 -27.35
CA ARG A 138 -3.60 2.58 -28.26
C ARG A 138 -4.92 2.20 -28.93
N ARG A 139 -6.01 2.87 -28.58
CA ARG A 139 -7.31 2.79 -29.25
C ARG A 139 -7.46 4.00 -30.16
#